data_AF-A0A359E9L4-F1
#
_entry.id   AF-A0A359E9L4-F1
#
_cell.length_a   1.000
_cell.length_b   1.000
_cell.length_c   1.000
_cell.angle_alpha   90.00
_cell.angle_beta   90.00
_cell.angle_gamma   90.00
#
_symmetry.space_group_name_H-M   'P 1'
#
loop_
_entity.id
_entity.type
_entity.pdbx_description
1 polymer ?
#
loop_
_entity_poly.entity_id
_entity_poly.type
_entity_poly.pdbx_seq_one_letter_code
_entity_poly.pdbx_strand_id
1 'polypeptide(L)'
;VHLYAYVGFPRSIRGLNTFMDVLDEREAKGIEDEMGPEATPINDERSKYERGVETLYELTGREWGHPESGYGAFAPVIDRFLKEHLFTDLFERDVLTYLERELVTISALSSIRGVEPMLGSHMRIGMNLGLSESQLEQLFSIIEENIGEAEAETGREILIQMNN
;
A
#
# COMPACT_ATOMS: atom_id res chain seq x y z
N VAL A 1 -8.54 -5.84 1.60
CA VAL A 1 -7.56 -6.31 2.62
C VAL A 1 -6.38 -5.35 2.69
N HIS A 2 -5.42 -5.34 1.74
CA HIS A 2 -4.21 -4.48 1.68
C HIS A 2 -4.09 -3.29 2.65
N LEU A 3 -5.00 -2.31 2.57
CA LEU A 3 -4.92 -1.06 3.32
C LEU A 3 -4.89 -1.17 4.86
N TYR A 4 -5.37 -2.25 5.50
CA TYR A 4 -5.35 -2.31 6.98
C TYR A 4 -3.95 -2.20 7.58
N ALA A 5 -2.92 -2.60 6.84
CA ALA A 5 -1.53 -2.44 7.25
C ALA A 5 -1.12 -0.97 7.37
N TYR A 6 -1.80 -0.06 6.66
CA TYR A 6 -1.50 1.38 6.62
C TYR A 6 -2.51 2.22 7.39
N VAL A 7 -3.81 1.87 7.32
CA VAL A 7 -4.89 2.66 7.93
C VAL A 7 -5.48 2.05 9.21
N GLY A 8 -5.05 0.84 9.55
CA GLY A 8 -5.49 0.07 10.72
C GLY A 8 -6.82 -0.67 10.53
N PHE A 9 -7.01 -1.73 11.31
CA PHE A 9 -8.25 -2.55 11.29
C PHE A 9 -9.54 -1.73 11.38
N PRO A 10 -9.70 -0.73 12.28
CA PRO A 10 -10.98 -0.04 12.42
C PRO A 10 -11.44 0.65 11.13
N ARG A 11 -10.54 1.33 10.41
CA ARG A 11 -10.87 1.99 9.14
C ARG A 11 -11.16 0.97 8.05
N SER A 12 -10.38 -0.10 7.96
CA SER A 12 -10.59 -1.15 6.96
C SER A 12 -11.89 -1.92 7.17
N ILE A 13 -12.28 -2.23 8.41
CA ILE A 13 -13.56 -2.88 8.72
C ILE A 13 -14.71 -1.97 8.32
N ARG A 14 -14.63 -0.66 8.62
CA ARG A 14 -15.65 0.30 8.17
C ARG A 14 -15.74 0.37 6.65
N GLY A 15 -14.62 0.37 5.94
CA GLY A 15 -14.60 0.34 4.48
C GLY A 15 -15.25 -0.91 3.90
N LEU A 16 -15.02 -2.08 4.51
CA LEU A 16 -15.69 -3.33 4.12
C LEU A 16 -17.20 -3.25 4.36
N ASN A 17 -17.64 -2.71 5.49
CA ASN A 17 -19.08 -2.54 5.75
C ASN A 17 -19.74 -1.63 4.71
N THR A 18 -19.12 -0.49 4.40
CA THR A 18 -19.62 0.40 3.34
C THR A 18 -19.66 -0.28 1.97
N PHE A 19 -18.67 -1.12 1.65
CA PHE A 19 -18.68 -1.88 0.40
C PHE A 19 -19.80 -2.94 0.39
N MET A 20 -20.05 -3.64 1.51
CA MET A 20 -21.18 -4.57 1.63
C MET A 20 -22.52 -3.86 1.43
N ASP A 21 -22.72 -2.68 2.03
CA ASP A 21 -23.95 -1.90 1.83
C ASP A 21 -24.18 -1.56 0.34
N VAL A 22 -23.10 -1.24 -0.40
CA VAL A 22 -23.17 -0.97 -1.85
C VAL A 22 -23.55 -2.22 -2.64
N LEU A 23 -23.00 -3.39 -2.29
CA LEU A 23 -23.35 -4.66 -2.94
C LEU A 23 -24.82 -5.02 -2.70
N ASP A 24 -25.31 -4.89 -1.47
CA ASP A 24 -26.70 -5.14 -1.11
C ASP A 24 -27.65 -4.20 -1.89
N GLU A 25 -27.29 -2.92 -2.03
CA GLU A 25 -28.07 -1.95 -2.81
C GLU A 25 -28.12 -2.29 -4.31
N ARG A 26 -27.03 -2.84 -4.86
CA ARG A 26 -26.95 -3.25 -6.27
C ARG A 26 -27.75 -4.52 -6.51
N GLU A 27 -27.63 -5.51 -5.64
CA GLU A 27 -28.43 -6.74 -5.68
C GLU A 27 -29.94 -6.42 -5.60
N ALA A 28 -30.34 -5.52 -4.71
CA ALA A 28 -31.74 -5.08 -4.60
C ALA A 28 -32.29 -4.41 -5.87
N LYS A 29 -31.41 -3.87 -6.73
CA LYS A 29 -31.75 -3.30 -8.05
C LYS A 29 -31.69 -4.33 -9.18
N GLY A 30 -31.44 -5.60 -8.86
CA GLY A 30 -31.28 -6.69 -9.82
C GLY A 30 -29.97 -6.61 -10.61
N ILE A 31 -28.96 -5.90 -10.08
CA ILE A 31 -27.63 -5.85 -10.67
C ILE A 31 -26.82 -7.01 -10.11
N GLU A 32 -26.33 -7.89 -10.98
CA GLU A 32 -25.42 -8.97 -10.63
C GLU A 32 -23.97 -8.50 -10.82
N ASP A 33 -23.17 -8.58 -9.76
CA ASP A 33 -21.76 -8.18 -9.76
C ASP A 33 -20.85 -9.34 -10.15
N GLU A 34 -19.86 -9.08 -11.00
CA GLU A 34 -18.83 -10.06 -11.34
C GLU A 34 -17.81 -10.16 -10.21
N MET A 35 -17.62 -11.38 -9.68
CA MET A 35 -16.61 -11.64 -8.65
C MET A 35 -15.20 -11.57 -9.24
N GLY A 36 -14.32 -10.83 -8.58
CA GLY A 36 -12.90 -10.76 -8.94
C GLY A 36 -12.15 -12.09 -8.71
N PRO A 37 -10.94 -12.24 -9.26
CA PRO A 37 -10.13 -13.43 -9.05
C PRO A 37 -9.68 -13.54 -7.59
N GLU A 38 -9.60 -14.79 -7.10
CA GLU A 38 -8.89 -15.10 -5.87
C GLU A 38 -7.37 -15.07 -6.10
N ALA A 39 -6.61 -14.86 -5.02
CA ALA A 39 -5.15 -14.92 -5.11
C ALA A 39 -4.69 -16.35 -5.44
N THR A 40 -3.70 -16.47 -6.32
CA THR A 40 -3.10 -17.76 -6.67
C THR A 40 -2.43 -18.39 -5.43
N PRO A 41 -2.52 -19.72 -5.23
CA PRO A 41 -1.82 -20.38 -4.15
C PRO A 41 -0.30 -20.19 -4.25
N ILE A 42 0.33 -19.84 -3.13
CA ILE A 42 1.79 -19.73 -3.03
C ILE A 42 2.37 -21.12 -2.76
N ASN A 43 3.05 -21.69 -3.76
CA ASN A 43 3.75 -22.98 -3.66
C ASN A 43 5.26 -22.74 -3.48
N ASP A 44 5.62 -22.14 -2.35
CA ASP A 44 7.01 -21.82 -2.01
C ASP A 44 7.33 -22.27 -0.58
N GLU A 45 8.32 -23.17 -0.47
CA GLU A 45 8.75 -23.80 0.77
C GLU A 45 9.70 -22.92 1.61
N ARG A 46 10.17 -21.79 1.07
CA ARG A 46 10.97 -20.81 1.83
C ARG A 46 10.14 -20.24 2.97
N SER A 47 10.83 -19.81 4.03
CA SER A 47 10.16 -19.14 5.13
C SER A 47 9.52 -17.84 4.66
N LYS A 48 8.37 -17.46 5.26
CA LYS A 48 7.73 -16.18 4.96
C LYS A 48 8.71 -15.00 5.09
N TYR A 49 9.61 -15.06 6.07
CA TYR A 49 10.60 -14.01 6.27
C TYR A 49 11.51 -13.85 5.05
N GLU A 50 12.06 -14.95 4.52
CA GLU A 50 12.93 -14.92 3.33
C GLU A 50 12.20 -14.39 2.10
N ARG A 51 10.95 -14.80 1.90
CA ARG A 51 10.18 -14.31 0.76
C ARG A 51 9.79 -12.84 0.90
N GLY A 52 9.42 -12.41 2.11
CA GLY A 52 9.18 -10.99 2.39
C GLY A 52 10.42 -10.11 2.21
N VAL A 53 11.62 -10.63 2.47
CA VAL A 53 12.89 -9.97 2.14
C VAL A 53 13.04 -9.82 0.63
N GLU A 54 12.75 -10.87 -0.14
CA GLU A 54 12.82 -10.85 -1.61
C GLU A 54 11.80 -9.86 -2.20
N THR A 55 10.55 -9.89 -1.78
CA THR A 55 9.53 -8.90 -2.21
C THR A 55 9.99 -7.47 -1.92
N LEU A 56 10.55 -7.22 -0.73
CA LEU A 56 11.04 -5.88 -0.38
C LEU A 56 12.25 -5.48 -1.25
N TYR A 57 13.11 -6.42 -1.60
CA TYR A 57 14.18 -6.21 -2.57
C TYR A 57 13.63 -5.85 -3.95
N GLU A 58 12.63 -6.58 -4.47
CA GLU A 58 11.99 -6.29 -5.76
C GLU A 58 11.39 -4.88 -5.81
N LEU A 59 10.74 -4.44 -4.73
CA LEU A 59 10.10 -3.13 -4.64
C LEU A 59 11.11 -1.98 -4.52
N THR A 60 12.19 -2.18 -3.77
CA THR A 60 13.09 -1.09 -3.38
C THR A 60 14.43 -1.08 -4.12
N GLY A 61 14.80 -2.19 -4.77
CA GLY A 61 16.12 -2.39 -5.36
C GLY A 61 17.26 -2.42 -4.33
N ARG A 62 16.96 -2.71 -3.06
CA ARG A 62 17.92 -2.69 -1.95
C ARG A 62 17.82 -3.95 -1.11
N GLU A 63 18.94 -4.39 -0.56
CA GLU A 63 19.00 -5.52 0.36
C GLU A 63 18.41 -5.14 1.73
N TRP A 64 17.44 -5.91 2.21
CA TRP A 64 16.77 -5.70 3.50
C TRP A 64 16.90 -6.93 4.39
N GLY A 65 18.11 -7.15 4.91
CA GLY A 65 18.39 -8.18 5.89
C GLY A 65 17.80 -7.90 7.28
N HIS A 66 18.34 -8.56 8.29
CA HIS A 66 17.99 -8.26 9.68
C HIS A 66 18.49 -6.84 10.05
N PRO A 67 17.63 -5.97 10.59
CA PRO A 67 18.02 -4.60 10.89
C PRO A 67 19.02 -4.54 12.06
N GLU A 68 20.14 -3.84 11.86
CA GLU A 68 21.14 -3.60 12.92
C GLU A 68 20.88 -2.31 13.71
N SER A 69 19.98 -1.44 13.24
CA SER A 69 19.60 -0.19 13.89
C SER A 69 18.14 0.19 13.63
N GLY A 70 17.68 1.29 14.26
CA GLY A 70 16.33 1.82 14.06
C GLY A 70 15.23 1.00 14.74
N TYR A 71 13.98 1.21 14.32
CA TYR A 71 12.81 0.59 14.94
C TYR A 71 12.83 -0.94 14.83
N GLY A 72 13.40 -1.49 13.75
CA GLY A 72 13.46 -2.93 13.52
C GLY A 72 14.44 -3.63 14.46
N ALA A 73 15.60 -3.01 14.74
CA ALA A 73 16.53 -3.52 15.75
C ALA A 73 15.99 -3.34 17.18
N PHE A 74 15.29 -2.23 17.44
CA PHE A 74 14.67 -1.95 18.74
C PHE A 74 13.53 -2.91 19.07
N ALA A 75 12.67 -3.22 18.08
CA ALA A 75 11.54 -4.12 18.25
C ALA A 75 11.52 -5.19 17.14
N PRO A 76 12.35 -6.25 17.21
CA PRO A 76 12.50 -7.25 16.13
C PRO A 76 11.20 -7.92 15.66
N VAL A 77 10.16 -7.92 16.50
CA VAL A 77 8.83 -8.41 16.13
C VAL A 77 8.19 -7.55 15.02
N ILE A 78 8.42 -6.23 15.01
CA ILE A 78 7.88 -5.37 13.96
C ILE A 78 8.53 -5.66 12.61
N ASP A 79 9.84 -5.95 12.61
CA ASP A 79 10.58 -6.33 11.42
C ASP A 79 10.05 -7.65 10.83
N ARG A 80 9.81 -8.63 11.72
CA ARG A 80 9.17 -9.88 11.36
C ARG A 80 7.79 -9.66 10.76
N PHE A 81 6.95 -8.83 11.37
CA PHE A 81 5.61 -8.55 10.85
C PHE A 81 5.66 -7.82 9.50
N LEU A 82 6.60 -6.89 9.30
CA LEU A 82 6.77 -6.28 7.99
C LEU A 82 7.11 -7.33 6.93
N LYS A 83 8.08 -8.21 7.19
CA LYS A 83 8.50 -9.21 6.19
C LYS A 83 7.47 -10.31 6.02
N GLU A 84 7.13 -11.02 7.09
CA GLU A 84 6.25 -12.19 7.02
C GLU A 84 4.79 -11.88 6.75
N HIS A 85 4.33 -10.66 7.06
CA HIS A 85 2.92 -10.32 6.93
C HIS A 85 2.66 -9.24 5.88
N LEU A 86 3.30 -8.08 5.97
CA LEU A 86 3.10 -7.05 4.95
C LEU A 86 3.65 -7.52 3.59
N PHE A 87 4.94 -7.84 3.52
CA PHE A 87 5.59 -8.15 2.25
C PHE A 87 5.29 -9.56 1.73
N THR A 88 4.99 -10.53 2.61
CA THR A 88 4.53 -11.86 2.19
C THR A 88 3.00 -11.93 2.07
N ASP A 89 2.26 -11.94 3.18
CA ASP A 89 0.81 -12.24 3.15
C ASP A 89 -0.02 -11.23 2.34
N LEU A 90 0.46 -9.98 2.18
CA LEU A 90 -0.26 -8.96 1.41
C LEU A 90 0.33 -8.70 0.04
N PHE A 91 1.63 -8.47 -0.08
CA PHE A 91 2.23 -8.09 -1.37
C PHE A 91 2.41 -9.28 -2.32
N GLU A 92 2.66 -10.52 -1.86
CA GLU A 92 2.75 -11.70 -2.76
C GLU A 92 1.41 -12.06 -3.43
N ARG A 93 0.29 -11.51 -2.94
CA ARG A 93 -1.02 -11.76 -3.56
C ARG A 93 -1.06 -11.08 -4.94
N ASP A 94 -1.34 -11.85 -5.98
CA ASP A 94 -1.34 -11.43 -7.38
C ASP A 94 -2.66 -10.77 -7.86
N VAL A 95 -3.64 -10.59 -6.97
CA VAL A 95 -4.92 -9.92 -7.28
C VAL A 95 -4.72 -8.45 -7.66
N LEU A 96 -3.71 -7.80 -7.10
CA LEU A 96 -3.26 -6.46 -7.48
C LEU A 96 -1.77 -6.51 -7.76
N THR A 97 -1.35 -5.86 -8.84
CA THR A 97 0.05 -5.62 -9.15
C THR A 97 0.71 -4.77 -8.06
N TYR A 98 2.04 -4.83 -7.97
CA TYR A 98 2.77 -3.97 -7.05
C TYR A 98 2.48 -2.48 -7.29
N LEU A 99 2.38 -2.05 -8.55
CA LEU A 99 2.07 -0.66 -8.87
C LEU A 99 0.68 -0.24 -8.38
N GLU A 100 -0.34 -1.09 -8.53
CA GLU A 100 -1.68 -0.82 -8.00
C GLU A 100 -1.69 -0.75 -6.47
N ARG A 101 -0.92 -1.62 -5.80
CA ARG A 101 -0.75 -1.59 -4.34
C ARG A 101 -0.10 -0.29 -3.89
N GLU A 102 0.94 0.15 -4.58
CA GLU A 102 1.62 1.40 -4.26
C GLU A 102 0.70 2.60 -4.50
N LEU A 103 -0.06 2.65 -5.61
CA LEU A 103 -1.04 3.71 -5.85
C LEU A 103 -2.04 3.83 -4.69
N VAL A 104 -2.65 2.71 -4.29
CA VAL A 104 -3.60 2.68 -3.17
C VAL A 104 -2.94 3.07 -1.85
N THR A 105 -1.68 2.68 -1.65
CA THR A 105 -0.91 3.01 -0.43
C THR A 105 -0.58 4.51 -0.38
N ILE A 106 -0.10 5.09 -1.48
CA ILE A 106 0.21 6.52 -1.61
C ILE A 106 -1.06 7.35 -1.37
N SER A 107 -2.20 6.96 -1.95
CA SER A 107 -3.50 7.63 -1.71
C SER A 107 -3.95 7.59 -0.26
N ALA A 108 -3.70 6.49 0.45
CA ALA A 108 -4.07 6.38 1.86
C ALA A 108 -3.13 7.21 2.74
N LEU A 109 -1.82 7.15 2.47
CA LEU A 109 -0.80 7.85 3.26
C LEU A 109 -0.84 9.36 3.07
N SER A 110 -1.25 9.88 1.91
CA SER A 110 -1.49 11.32 1.71
C SER A 110 -2.58 11.88 2.64
N SER A 111 -3.49 11.02 3.09
CA SER A 111 -4.59 11.38 3.98
C SER A 111 -4.27 11.21 5.47
N ILE A 112 -3.03 10.89 5.82
CA ILE A 112 -2.59 10.67 7.21
C ILE A 112 -1.45 11.63 7.53
N ARG A 113 -1.63 12.47 8.55
CA ARG A 113 -0.59 13.39 9.01
C ARG A 113 0.46 12.69 9.88
N GLY A 114 1.71 13.12 9.80
CA GLY A 114 2.81 12.62 10.62
C GLY A 114 3.47 11.34 10.09
N VAL A 115 3.12 10.93 8.87
CA VAL A 115 3.67 9.74 8.18
C VAL A 115 4.31 10.08 6.84
N GLU A 116 4.66 11.36 6.64
CA GLU A 116 5.28 11.90 5.43
C GLU A 116 6.54 11.11 5.00
N PRO A 117 7.42 10.64 5.91
CA PRO A 117 8.54 9.77 5.52
C PRO A 117 8.09 8.45 4.87
N MET A 118 6.96 7.88 5.29
CA MET A 118 6.40 6.67 4.68
C MET A 118 5.80 6.98 3.32
N LEU A 119 5.05 8.08 3.20
CA LEU A 119 4.51 8.53 1.91
C LEU A 119 5.63 8.71 0.87
N GLY A 120 6.72 9.41 1.22
CA GLY A 120 7.87 9.56 0.33
C GLY A 120 8.59 8.24 -0.01
N SER A 121 8.65 7.29 0.93
CA SER A 121 9.18 5.95 0.65
C SER A 121 8.33 5.20 -0.37
N HIS A 122 7.00 5.23 -0.22
CA HIS A 122 6.07 4.56 -1.15
C HIS A 122 6.02 5.25 -2.52
N MET A 123 6.13 6.57 -2.59
CA MET A 123 6.31 7.27 -3.87
C MET A 123 7.56 6.78 -4.62
N ARG A 124 8.70 6.62 -3.93
CA ARG A 124 9.93 6.08 -4.55
C ARG A 124 9.76 4.65 -5.05
N ILE A 125 9.07 3.80 -4.28
CA ILE A 125 8.75 2.44 -4.71
C ILE A 125 7.87 2.48 -5.96
N GLY A 126 6.80 3.29 -5.96
CA GLY A 126 5.96 3.49 -7.13
C GLY A 126 6.75 3.93 -8.36
N MET A 127 7.68 4.89 -8.19
CA MET A 127 8.55 5.35 -9.28
C MET A 127 9.51 4.26 -9.78
N ASN A 128 10.07 3.43 -8.90
CA ASN A 128 10.86 2.26 -9.29
C ASN A 128 10.05 1.26 -10.13
N LEU A 129 8.75 1.17 -9.88
CA LEU A 129 7.80 0.32 -10.60
C LEU A 129 7.24 0.98 -11.88
N GLY A 130 7.71 2.17 -12.23
CA GLY A 130 7.36 2.87 -13.47
C GLY A 130 6.31 3.98 -13.33
N LEU A 131 5.92 4.36 -12.12
CA LEU A 131 5.05 5.52 -11.90
C LEU A 131 5.80 6.82 -12.23
N SER A 132 5.26 7.64 -13.13
CA SER A 132 5.87 8.94 -13.45
C SER A 132 5.48 10.02 -12.43
N GLU A 133 6.29 11.08 -12.35
CA GLU A 133 5.94 12.28 -11.58
C GLU A 133 4.60 12.88 -12.04
N SER A 134 4.32 12.87 -13.34
CA SER A 134 3.04 13.35 -13.87
C SER A 134 1.85 12.50 -13.43
N GLN A 135 2.03 11.18 -13.24
CA GLN A 135 0.98 10.31 -12.70
C GLN A 135 0.78 10.54 -11.20
N LEU A 136 1.86 10.82 -10.44
CA LEU A 136 1.76 11.22 -9.05
C LEU A 136 1.02 12.57 -8.90
N GLU A 137 1.32 13.55 -9.75
CA GLU A 137 0.59 14.83 -9.76
C GLU A 137 -0.91 14.63 -10.08
N GLN A 138 -1.23 13.78 -11.05
CA GLN A 138 -2.63 13.42 -11.34
C GLN A 138 -3.31 12.77 -10.12
N LEU A 139 -2.60 11.90 -9.40
CA LEU A 139 -3.12 11.29 -8.17
C LEU A 139 -3.43 12.36 -7.12
N PHE A 140 -2.56 13.35 -6.92
CA PHE A 140 -2.80 14.44 -5.97
C PHE A 140 -3.92 15.36 -6.39
N SER A 141 -4.12 15.60 -7.69
CA SER A 141 -5.29 16.32 -8.19
C SER A 141 -6.59 15.58 -7.87
N ILE A 142 -6.63 14.24 -8.03
CA ILE A 142 -7.80 13.44 -7.65
C ILE A 142 -8.05 13.53 -6.14
N ILE A 143 -7.00 13.48 -5.32
CA ILE A 143 -7.10 13.62 -3.86
C ILE A 143 -7.63 15.01 -3.48
N GLU A 144 -7.15 16.07 -4.12
CA GLU A 144 -7.62 17.44 -3.89
C GLU A 144 -9.11 17.58 -4.20
N GLU A 145 -9.56 17.04 -5.33
CA GLU A 145 -10.95 17.11 -5.77
C GLU A 145 -11.91 16.32 -4.87
N ASN A 146 -11.47 15.18 -4.32
CA ASN A 146 -12.34 14.24 -3.62
C ASN A 146 -12.19 14.23 -2.09
N ILE A 147 -11.03 14.63 -1.58
CA ILE A 147 -10.67 14.55 -0.15
C ILE A 147 -10.41 15.95 0.41
N GLY A 148 -9.44 16.67 -0.16
CA GLY A 148 -9.08 18.01 0.31
C GLY A 148 -7.70 18.49 -0.15
N GLU A 149 -7.55 19.82 -0.20
CA GLU A 149 -6.32 20.51 -0.61
C GLU A 149 -5.13 20.16 0.28
N ALA A 150 -5.34 20.06 1.60
CA ALA A 150 -4.27 19.79 2.57
C ALA A 150 -3.64 18.39 2.38
N GLU A 151 -4.45 17.37 2.10
CA GLU A 151 -4.01 16.01 1.83
C GLU A 151 -3.22 15.92 0.51
N ALA A 152 -3.64 16.66 -0.51
CA ALA A 152 -2.93 16.75 -1.78
C ALA A 152 -1.61 17.51 -1.67
N GLU A 153 -1.61 18.65 -0.98
CA GLU A 153 -0.42 19.51 -0.80
C GLU A 153 0.71 18.76 -0.09
N THR A 154 0.39 17.97 0.94
CA THR A 154 1.38 17.12 1.63
C THR A 154 2.09 16.19 0.64
N GLY A 155 1.36 15.59 -0.31
CA GLY A 155 1.95 14.74 -1.34
C GLY A 155 2.84 15.51 -2.32
N ARG A 156 2.37 16.66 -2.79
CA ARG A 156 3.13 17.53 -3.72
C ARG A 156 4.41 18.07 -3.10
N GLU A 157 4.39 18.48 -1.83
CA GLU A 157 5.58 18.94 -1.12
C GLU A 157 6.67 17.86 -1.07
N ILE A 158 6.28 16.61 -0.78
CA ILE A 158 7.21 15.48 -0.76
C ILE A 158 7.76 15.20 -2.16
N LEU A 159 6.90 15.23 -3.18
CA LEU A 159 7.32 15.04 -4.57
C LEU A 159 8.35 16.09 -5.01
N ILE A 160 8.12 17.37 -4.68
CA ILE A 160 9.09 18.44 -4.91
C ILE A 160 10.41 18.18 -4.19
N GLN A 161 10.37 17.74 -2.93
CA GLN A 161 11.58 17.43 -2.16
C GLN A 161 12.36 16.23 -2.73
N MET A 162 11.68 15.26 -3.36
CA MET A 162 12.33 14.11 -3.98
C MET A 162 13.11 14.47 -5.24
N ASN A 163 12.74 15.56 -5.91
CA ASN A 163 13.36 16.04 -7.15
C ASN A 163 14.54 17.01 -6.94
N ASN A 164 14.80 17.41 -5.69
CA ASN A 164 15.90 18.30 -5.29
C ASN A 164 17.05 17.52 -4.64
#